data_AF-A0A972G816-F1
#
_entry.id   AF-A0A972G816-F1
#
_cell.length_a   1.000
_cell.length_b   1.000
_cell.length_c   1.000
_cell.angle_alpha   90.00
_cell.angle_beta   90.00
_cell.angle_gamma   90.00
#
_symmetry.space_group_name_H-M   'P 1'
#
loop_
_entity.id
_entity.type
_entity.pdbx_description
1 polymer ?
#
loop_
_entity_poly.entity_id
_entity_poly.type
_entity_poly.pdbx_seq_one_letter_code
_entity_poly.pdbx_strand_id
1 'polypeptide(L)'
;MRWRDSVCSIPAAQFKEHIRRTVEFSALHGAAVWLTWSFIYPAQQTLLGESPHAIAFFAPALLFLPAAIKALATWMYAWWAAIYILPTAMLQHMILGFGWDVQHLLVLLVYLIMPPLMRNLLQLAGLKSGRASALKSWRSMFAILLMSSIATASALILVHETSLPLSQTLAFIGLVLVGDAAGAAIILLLLIVYFRQRDIARRQAARRDEI
;
A
#
# COMPACT_ATOMS: atom_id res chain seq x y z
N MET A 1 -26.09 -3.32 -6.03
CA MET A 1 -25.39 -2.07 -5.69
C MET A 1 -26.33 -1.25 -4.80
N ARG A 2 -26.23 -1.38 -3.47
CA ARG A 2 -27.00 -0.59 -2.48
C ARG A 2 -26.01 0.32 -1.75
N TRP A 3 -25.84 1.55 -2.25
CA TRP A 3 -24.98 2.58 -1.64
C TRP A 3 -25.79 3.64 -0.86
N ARG A 4 -27.12 3.56 -0.92
CA ARG A 4 -28.02 4.63 -0.42
C ARG A 4 -28.42 4.51 1.04
N ASP A 5 -28.33 3.31 1.64
CA ASP A 5 -28.87 3.07 2.99
C ASP A 5 -27.82 3.15 4.11
N SER A 6 -26.54 3.34 3.78
CA SER A 6 -25.42 3.23 4.73
C SER A 6 -24.87 4.56 5.27
N VAL A 7 -25.53 5.70 4.97
CA VAL A 7 -24.97 7.03 5.29
C VAL A 7 -25.58 7.67 6.56
N CYS A 8 -26.74 7.22 7.06
CA CYS A 8 -27.46 7.96 8.11
C CYS A 8 -27.38 7.45 9.56
N SER A 9 -26.59 6.43 9.87
CA SER A 9 -26.06 6.23 11.23
C SER A 9 -25.05 5.11 11.21
N ILE A 10 -23.78 5.41 11.52
CA ILE A 10 -22.81 4.38 11.86
C ILE A 10 -23.14 4.02 13.31
N PRO A 11 -23.66 2.80 13.60
CA PRO A 11 -23.89 2.38 14.98
C PRO A 11 -22.60 2.55 15.80
N ALA A 12 -22.70 2.96 17.07
CA ALA A 12 -21.52 3.21 17.90
C ALA A 12 -20.52 2.04 17.93
N ALA A 13 -21.01 0.80 17.84
CA ALA A 13 -20.19 -0.41 17.72
C ALA A 13 -19.36 -0.45 16.43
N GLN A 14 -19.90 0.02 15.30
CA GLN A 14 -19.15 0.14 14.04
C GLN A 14 -18.13 1.28 14.11
N PHE A 15 -18.46 2.39 14.76
CA PHE A 15 -17.53 3.52 14.93
C PHE A 15 -16.26 3.12 15.71
N LYS A 16 -16.42 2.44 16.85
CA LYS A 16 -15.29 1.90 17.63
C LYS A 16 -14.40 0.98 16.78
N GLU A 17 -15.00 0.14 15.95
CA GLU A 17 -14.28 -0.76 15.05
C GLU A 17 -13.52 0.01 13.95
N HIS A 18 -14.10 1.08 13.40
CA HIS A 18 -13.42 1.95 12.44
C HIS A 18 -12.22 2.65 13.06
N ILE A 19 -12.34 3.19 14.28
CA ILE A 19 -11.19 3.78 15.00
C ILE A 19 -10.09 2.75 15.19
N ARG A 20 -10.43 1.55 15.69
CA ARG A 20 -9.44 0.49 15.92
C ARG A 20 -8.69 0.15 14.63
N ARG A 21 -9.42 -0.01 13.52
CA ARG A 21 -8.83 -0.29 12.20
C ARG A 21 -7.97 0.85 11.68
N THR A 22 -8.38 2.10 11.89
CA THR A 22 -7.54 3.26 11.55
C THR A 22 -6.22 3.18 12.30
N VAL A 23 -6.24 2.97 13.62
CA VAL A 23 -5.02 2.87 14.43
C VAL A 23 -4.15 1.69 13.98
N GLU A 24 -4.73 0.50 13.78
CA GLU A 24 -4.02 -0.70 13.34
C GLU A 24 -3.33 -0.49 11.98
N PHE A 25 -4.06 -0.03 10.97
CA PHE A 25 -3.52 0.11 9.61
C PHE A 25 -2.63 1.32 9.44
N SER A 26 -2.92 2.43 10.14
CA SER A 26 -1.97 3.54 10.26
C SER A 26 -0.68 3.08 10.91
N ALA A 27 -0.72 2.37 12.04
CA ALA A 27 0.49 1.89 12.70
C ALA A 27 1.31 0.94 11.80
N LEU A 28 0.66 -0.01 11.12
CA LEU A 28 1.32 -0.92 10.18
C LEU A 28 1.93 -0.18 8.98
N HIS A 29 1.19 0.78 8.41
CA HIS A 29 1.67 1.57 7.28
C HIS A 29 2.82 2.49 7.70
N GLY A 30 2.69 3.18 8.83
CA GLY A 30 3.73 4.02 9.41
C GLY A 30 5.00 3.24 9.75
N ALA A 31 4.86 2.04 10.33
CA ALA A 31 6.01 1.14 10.57
C ALA A 31 6.68 0.74 9.26
N ALA A 32 5.90 0.44 8.21
CA ALA A 32 6.44 0.14 6.88
C ALA A 32 7.17 1.35 6.26
N VAL A 33 6.64 2.57 6.42
CA VAL A 33 7.30 3.81 5.98
C VAL A 33 8.61 4.01 6.72
N TRP A 34 8.57 3.92 8.05
CA TRP A 34 9.74 4.07 8.91
C TRP A 34 10.82 3.03 8.60
N LEU A 35 10.47 1.75 8.46
CA LEU A 35 11.41 0.68 8.08
C LEU A 35 12.02 0.94 6.70
N THR A 36 11.20 1.39 5.75
CA THR A 36 11.67 1.66 4.38
C THR A 36 12.66 2.80 4.37
N TRP A 37 12.34 3.91 5.03
CA TRP A 37 13.18 5.11 5.00
C TRP A 37 14.41 5.01 5.91
N SER A 38 14.29 4.37 7.08
CA SER A 38 15.35 4.35 8.09
C SER A 38 16.33 3.20 7.92
N PHE A 39 15.94 2.11 7.24
CA PHE A 39 16.79 0.92 7.09
C PHE A 39 16.94 0.48 5.65
N ILE A 40 15.84 0.23 4.95
CA ILE A 40 15.89 -0.35 3.60
C ILE A 40 16.58 0.61 2.63
N TYR A 41 16.17 1.88 2.63
CA TYR A 41 16.72 2.87 1.73
C TYR A 41 18.22 3.15 1.98
N PRO A 42 18.68 3.42 3.22
CA PRO A 42 20.11 3.55 3.51
C PRO A 42 20.93 2.30 3.17
N ALA A 43 20.40 1.11 3.45
CA ALA A 43 21.07 -0.14 3.10
C ALA A 43 21.20 -0.31 1.58
N GLN A 44 20.17 0.05 0.82
CA GLN A 44 20.20 0.02 -0.64
C GLN A 44 21.24 0.99 -1.21
N GLN A 45 21.31 2.22 -0.69
CA GLN A 45 22.34 3.19 -1.09
C GLN A 45 23.75 2.68 -0.80
N THR A 46 23.95 2.01 0.34
CA THR A 46 25.26 1.45 0.71
C THR A 46 25.67 0.28 -0.19
N LEU A 47 24.73 -0.60 -0.54
CA LEU A 47 25.01 -1.83 -1.30
C LEU A 47 25.10 -1.62 -2.82
N LEU A 48 24.29 -0.72 -3.36
CA LEU A 48 24.16 -0.52 -4.81
C LEU A 48 24.89 0.74 -5.30
N GLY A 49 25.48 1.51 -4.38
CA GLY A 49 26.02 2.82 -4.65
C GLY A 49 24.92 3.86 -4.92
N GLU A 50 25.30 5.12 -5.01
CA GLU A 50 24.40 6.15 -5.55
C GLU A 50 24.19 5.84 -7.03
N SER A 51 22.98 5.37 -7.40
CA SER A 51 22.72 5.07 -8.80
C SER A 51 22.80 6.37 -9.61
N PRO A 52 23.54 6.45 -10.73
CA PRO A 52 23.66 7.67 -11.55
C PRO A 52 22.34 8.17 -12.16
N HIS A 53 21.31 7.31 -12.16
CA HIS A 53 19.95 7.60 -12.62
C HIS A 53 18.95 7.75 -11.47
N ALA A 54 19.45 7.81 -10.23
CA ALA A 54 18.69 8.37 -9.12
C ALA A 54 18.57 9.85 -9.45
N ILE A 55 17.43 10.23 -9.97
CA ILE A 55 16.93 11.60 -9.86
C ILE A 55 17.22 11.98 -8.40
N ALA A 56 18.09 12.97 -8.17
CA ALA A 56 18.77 13.19 -6.88
C ALA A 56 17.82 13.41 -5.68
N PHE A 57 16.52 13.54 -5.93
CA PHE A 57 15.46 13.68 -4.93
C PHE A 57 14.58 12.43 -4.74
N PHE A 58 14.65 11.44 -5.63
CA PHE A 58 13.78 10.26 -5.64
C PHE A 58 14.49 9.02 -6.19
N ALA A 59 15.44 8.46 -5.45
CA ALA A 59 15.79 7.06 -5.69
C ALA A 59 14.64 6.18 -5.16
N PRO A 60 13.83 5.56 -6.02
CA PRO A 60 12.78 4.65 -5.54
C PRO A 60 13.44 3.49 -4.80
N ALA A 61 13.00 3.25 -3.56
CA ALA A 61 13.46 2.09 -2.81
C ALA A 61 13.07 0.82 -3.58
N LEU A 62 14.05 -0.03 -3.91
CA LEU A 62 13.82 -1.33 -4.55
C LEU A 62 12.95 -2.26 -3.70
N LEU A 63 12.69 -1.89 -2.45
CA LEU A 63 11.79 -2.60 -1.56
C LEU A 63 10.93 -1.58 -0.82
N PHE A 64 9.78 -1.23 -1.40
CA PHE A 64 8.88 -0.22 -0.85
C PHE A 64 7.69 -0.90 -0.15
N LEU A 65 7.83 -1.12 1.16
CA LEU A 65 6.81 -1.80 1.98
C LEU A 65 5.46 -1.05 2.10
N PRO A 66 5.39 0.29 2.13
CA PRO A 66 4.12 1.01 2.35
C PRO A 66 3.07 0.73 1.28
N ALA A 67 3.48 0.55 0.02
CA ALA A 67 2.56 0.22 -1.08
C ALA A 67 1.84 -1.11 -0.84
N ALA A 68 2.53 -2.10 -0.29
CA ALA A 68 1.95 -3.41 0.03
C ALA A 68 0.88 -3.32 1.13
N ILE A 69 1.16 -2.59 2.21
CA ILE A 69 0.19 -2.37 3.30
C ILE A 69 -1.04 -1.64 2.77
N LYS A 70 -0.84 -0.65 1.89
CA LYS A 70 -1.91 0.07 1.22
C LYS A 70 -2.79 -0.85 0.37
N ALA A 71 -2.20 -1.66 -0.50
CA ALA A 71 -2.94 -2.61 -1.32
C ALA A 71 -3.69 -3.65 -0.47
N LEU A 72 -3.08 -4.12 0.63
CA LEU A 72 -3.71 -5.05 1.57
C LEU A 72 -4.92 -4.40 2.27
N ALA A 73 -4.77 -3.19 2.79
CA ALA A 73 -5.85 -2.46 3.43
C ALA A 73 -7.01 -2.23 2.44
N THR A 74 -6.70 -1.81 1.22
CA THR A 74 -7.69 -1.64 0.14
C THR A 74 -8.40 -2.95 -0.18
N TRP A 75 -7.66 -4.06 -0.29
CA TRP A 75 -8.24 -5.36 -0.54
C TRP A 75 -9.22 -5.76 0.57
N MET A 76 -8.87 -5.53 1.85
CA MET A 76 -9.68 -5.87 3.02
C MET A 76 -10.88 -4.95 3.27
N TYR A 77 -10.74 -3.65 3.01
CA TYR A 77 -11.69 -2.61 3.47
C TYR A 77 -12.17 -1.65 2.39
N ALA A 78 -11.79 -1.85 1.13
CA ALA A 78 -12.20 -1.02 0.00
C ALA A 78 -11.87 0.47 0.24
N TRP A 79 -12.84 1.36 0.04
CA TRP A 79 -12.71 2.80 0.24
C TRP A 79 -12.31 3.22 1.65
N TRP A 80 -12.67 2.44 2.68
CA TRP A 80 -12.28 2.75 4.05
C TRP A 80 -10.77 2.67 4.27
N ALA A 81 -10.05 1.95 3.41
CA ALA A 81 -8.60 1.88 3.47
C ALA A 81 -7.94 3.26 3.32
N ALA A 82 -8.51 4.13 2.49
CA ALA A 82 -8.00 5.50 2.32
C ALA A 82 -8.05 6.26 3.66
N ILE A 83 -9.14 6.13 4.40
CA ILE A 83 -9.31 6.76 5.71
C ILE A 83 -8.36 6.12 6.74
N TYR A 84 -8.23 4.79 6.73
CA TYR A 84 -7.39 4.09 7.71
C TYR A 84 -5.90 4.37 7.58
N ILE A 85 -5.43 4.73 6.37
CA ILE A 85 -4.02 5.01 6.08
C ILE A 85 -3.74 6.52 6.02
N LEU A 86 -4.78 7.36 5.89
CA LEU A 86 -4.65 8.81 5.75
C LEU A 86 -3.66 9.44 6.75
N PRO A 87 -3.69 9.15 8.07
CA PRO A 87 -2.77 9.76 9.02
C PRO A 87 -1.30 9.54 8.65
N THR A 88 -0.93 8.31 8.29
CA THR A 88 0.46 7.97 7.95
C THR A 88 0.82 8.33 6.52
N ALA A 89 -0.14 8.39 5.59
CA ALA A 89 0.09 8.97 4.28
C ALA A 89 0.41 10.47 4.36
N MET A 90 -0.27 11.21 5.24
CA MET A 90 0.06 12.62 5.51
C MET A 90 1.44 12.77 6.15
N LEU A 91 1.79 11.90 7.11
CA LEU A 91 3.15 11.89 7.68
C LEU A 91 4.21 11.56 6.63
N GLN A 92 3.96 10.59 5.76
CA GLN A 92 4.86 10.26 4.65
C GLN A 92 5.04 11.45 3.71
N HIS A 93 3.94 12.14 3.37
CA HIS A 93 3.97 13.38 2.57
C HIS A 93 4.88 14.44 3.20
N MET A 94 4.77 14.64 4.52
CA MET A 94 5.64 15.56 5.27
C MET A 94 7.10 15.10 5.30
N ILE A 95 7.37 13.80 5.52
CA ILE A 95 8.74 13.23 5.56
C ILE A 95 9.45 13.40 4.22
N LEU A 96 8.74 13.23 3.11
CA LEU A 96 9.29 13.42 1.78
C LEU A 96 9.54 14.90 1.44
N GLY A 97 9.20 15.82 2.35
CA GLY A 97 9.41 17.26 2.16
C GLY A 97 8.49 17.87 1.11
N PHE A 98 7.38 17.21 0.77
CA PHE A 98 6.44 17.71 -0.23
C PHE A 98 5.71 18.95 0.30
N GLY A 99 5.52 19.92 -0.59
CA GLY A 99 4.74 21.12 -0.31
C GLY A 99 3.26 20.83 -0.03
N TRP A 100 2.55 21.85 0.46
CA TRP A 100 1.09 21.83 0.63
C TRP A 100 0.34 22.53 -0.51
N ASP A 101 1.03 22.78 -1.62
CA ASP A 101 0.41 23.29 -2.83
C ASP A 101 -0.47 22.23 -3.52
N VAL A 102 -1.30 22.70 -4.45
CA VAL A 102 -2.33 21.90 -5.12
C VAL A 102 -1.73 20.70 -5.86
N GLN A 103 -0.54 20.84 -6.43
CA GLN A 103 0.09 19.77 -7.21
C GLN A 103 0.55 18.64 -6.31
N HIS A 104 1.22 18.95 -5.20
CA HIS A 104 1.65 17.95 -4.23
C HIS A 104 0.45 17.29 -3.53
N LEU A 105 -0.60 18.05 -3.22
CA LEU A 105 -1.84 17.47 -2.67
C LEU A 105 -2.53 16.53 -3.67
N LEU A 106 -2.43 16.79 -4.97
CA LEU A 106 -2.91 15.88 -6.01
C LEU A 106 -2.19 14.52 -5.93
N VAL A 107 -0.87 14.51 -5.70
CA VAL A 107 -0.11 13.26 -5.54
C VAL A 107 -0.60 12.47 -4.32
N LEU A 108 -0.81 13.14 -3.18
CA LEU A 108 -1.37 12.50 -1.98
C LEU A 108 -2.77 11.94 -2.22
N LEU A 109 -3.63 12.69 -2.93
CA LEU A 109 -4.96 12.24 -3.30
C LEU A 109 -4.91 11.02 -4.23
N VAL A 110 -4.08 11.06 -5.27
CA VAL A 110 -3.85 9.91 -6.18
C VAL A 110 -3.36 8.71 -5.39
N TYR A 111 -2.41 8.90 -4.48
CA TYR A 111 -1.86 7.85 -3.63
C TYR A 111 -2.93 7.13 -2.82
N LEU A 112 -3.90 7.87 -2.25
CA LEU A 112 -4.97 7.35 -1.40
C LEU A 112 -6.18 6.80 -2.18
N ILE A 113 -6.56 7.46 -3.27
CA ILE A 113 -7.81 7.20 -4.01
C ILE A 113 -7.62 6.13 -5.09
N MET A 114 -6.44 6.06 -5.73
CA MET A 114 -6.22 5.11 -6.82
C MET A 114 -6.38 3.65 -6.40
N PRO A 115 -5.84 3.17 -5.27
CA PRO A 115 -6.02 1.78 -4.87
C PRO A 115 -7.51 1.36 -4.75
N PRO A 116 -8.38 2.05 -3.99
CA PRO A 116 -9.80 1.68 -3.91
C PRO A 116 -10.54 1.85 -5.24
N LEU A 117 -10.16 2.83 -6.06
CA LEU A 117 -10.70 2.98 -7.42
C LEU A 117 -10.35 1.77 -8.29
N MET A 118 -9.09 1.37 -8.33
CA MET A 118 -8.60 0.20 -9.09
C MET A 118 -9.29 -1.08 -8.63
N ARG A 119 -9.51 -1.25 -7.31
CA ARG A 119 -10.28 -2.37 -6.78
C ARG A 119 -11.69 -2.42 -7.38
N ASN A 120 -12.40 -1.29 -7.45
CA ASN A 120 -13.74 -1.26 -8.01
C ASN A 120 -13.74 -1.54 -9.52
N LEU A 121 -12.75 -1.01 -10.27
CA LEU A 121 -12.60 -1.32 -11.69
C LEU A 121 -12.38 -2.82 -11.92
N LEU A 122 -11.56 -3.48 -11.10
CA LEU A 122 -11.36 -4.93 -11.17
C LEU A 122 -12.65 -5.70 -10.81
N GLN A 123 -13.44 -5.21 -9.85
CA GLN A 123 -14.75 -5.80 -9.53
C GLN A 123 -15.74 -5.67 -10.69
N LEU A 124 -15.76 -4.52 -11.38
CA LEU A 124 -16.56 -4.32 -12.59
C LEU A 124 -16.12 -5.24 -13.72
N ALA A 125 -14.82 -5.53 -13.83
CA ALA A 125 -14.26 -6.51 -14.76
C ALA A 125 -14.51 -7.98 -14.36
N GLY A 126 -15.29 -8.24 -13.30
CA GLY A 126 -15.66 -9.59 -12.86
C GLY A 126 -14.62 -10.30 -11.98
N LEU A 127 -13.53 -9.63 -11.60
CA LEU A 127 -12.55 -10.19 -10.67
C LEU A 127 -13.10 -10.13 -9.25
N LYS A 128 -13.40 -11.30 -8.70
CA LYS A 128 -13.85 -11.45 -7.30
C LYS A 128 -12.74 -10.99 -6.36
N SER A 129 -12.94 -9.82 -5.75
CA SER A 129 -12.19 -9.37 -4.59
C SER A 129 -13.10 -9.40 -3.37
N GLY A 130 -12.72 -10.16 -2.35
CA GLY A 130 -13.54 -10.34 -1.16
C GLY A 130 -12.76 -11.01 -0.04
N ARG A 131 -13.24 -10.86 1.21
CA ARG A 131 -12.63 -11.37 2.45
C ARG A 131 -12.35 -12.88 2.47
N ALA A 132 -12.89 -13.65 1.52
CA ALA A 132 -12.66 -15.08 1.40
C ALA A 132 -11.22 -15.37 0.90
N SER A 133 -10.29 -15.34 1.85
CA SER A 133 -8.86 -15.66 1.75
C SER A 133 -8.04 -14.76 0.81
N ALA A 134 -7.18 -13.93 1.40
CA ALA A 134 -6.16 -13.13 0.70
C ALA A 134 -5.27 -14.00 -0.21
N LEU A 135 -5.04 -15.25 0.19
CA LEU A 135 -4.24 -16.21 -0.56
C LEU A 135 -4.95 -16.72 -1.83
N LYS A 136 -6.27 -16.72 -1.88
CA LYS A 136 -7.03 -17.21 -3.05
C LYS A 136 -7.17 -16.16 -4.15
N SER A 137 -7.02 -14.88 -3.80
CA SER A 137 -7.16 -13.74 -4.72
C SER A 137 -5.94 -12.81 -4.73
N TRP A 138 -4.74 -13.34 -4.43
CA TRP A 138 -3.49 -12.58 -4.41
C TRP A 138 -3.24 -11.83 -5.73
N ARG A 139 -3.66 -12.41 -6.86
CA ARG A 139 -3.60 -11.79 -8.19
C ARG A 139 -4.33 -10.46 -8.25
N SER A 140 -5.54 -10.39 -7.68
CA SER A 140 -6.33 -9.15 -7.64
C SER A 140 -5.66 -8.10 -6.75
N MET A 141 -5.05 -8.53 -5.64
CA MET A 141 -4.31 -7.62 -4.76
C MET A 141 -3.07 -7.03 -5.47
N PHE A 142 -2.31 -7.87 -6.18
CA PHE A 142 -1.19 -7.41 -7.00
C PHE A 142 -1.64 -6.49 -8.13
N ALA A 143 -2.75 -6.79 -8.81
CA ALA A 143 -3.28 -5.92 -9.85
C ALA A 143 -3.65 -4.53 -9.30
N ILE A 144 -4.29 -4.47 -8.12
CA ILE A 144 -4.56 -3.20 -7.42
C ILE A 144 -3.26 -2.45 -7.14
N LEU A 145 -2.27 -3.15 -6.58
CA LEU A 145 -0.97 -2.59 -6.25
C LEU A 145 -0.32 -1.99 -7.49
N LEU A 146 -0.04 -2.80 -8.51
CA LEU A 146 0.68 -2.40 -9.72
C LEU A 146 0.01 -1.22 -10.43
N MET A 147 -1.32 -1.27 -10.62
CA MET A 147 -2.03 -0.18 -11.29
C MET A 147 -2.02 1.11 -10.45
N SER A 148 -2.16 0.99 -9.12
CA SER A 148 -2.06 2.16 -8.24
C SER A 148 -0.65 2.73 -8.16
N SER A 149 0.38 1.90 -8.25
CA SER A 149 1.79 2.27 -8.30
C SER A 149 2.10 3.05 -9.58
N ILE A 150 1.63 2.57 -10.73
CA ILE A 150 1.77 3.29 -12.01
C ILE A 150 1.10 4.66 -11.91
N ALA A 151 -0.13 4.74 -11.42
CA ALA A 151 -0.83 6.01 -11.28
C ALA A 151 -0.11 6.98 -10.32
N THR A 152 0.42 6.47 -9.21
CA THR A 152 1.19 7.26 -8.23
C THR A 152 2.51 7.75 -8.83
N ALA A 153 3.26 6.88 -9.54
CA ALA A 153 4.50 7.23 -10.20
C ALA A 153 4.29 8.28 -11.28
N SER A 154 3.25 8.12 -12.11
CA SER A 154 2.87 9.11 -13.13
C SER A 154 2.51 10.45 -12.51
N ALA A 155 1.80 10.47 -11.39
CA ALA A 155 1.48 11.71 -10.68
C ALA A 155 2.75 12.37 -10.11
N LEU A 156 3.69 11.59 -9.57
CA LEU A 156 4.97 12.11 -9.08
C LEU A 156 5.79 12.77 -10.20
N ILE A 157 5.91 12.10 -11.35
CA ILE A 157 6.62 12.63 -12.52
C ILE A 157 5.95 13.92 -13.01
N LEU A 158 4.63 13.93 -13.11
CA LEU A 158 3.89 15.11 -13.58
C LEU A 158 4.12 16.34 -12.69
N VAL A 159 4.33 16.13 -11.39
CA VAL A 159 4.54 17.23 -10.43
C VAL A 159 6.00 17.65 -10.33
N HIS A 160 6.94 16.71 -10.35
CA HIS A 160 8.34 17.01 -10.04
C HIS A 160 9.23 17.11 -11.29
N GLU A 161 8.85 16.46 -12.39
CA GLU A 161 9.78 16.13 -13.47
C GLU A 161 9.10 16.19 -14.84
N THR A 162 8.49 17.34 -15.15
CA THR A 162 7.69 17.58 -16.37
C THR A 162 8.49 17.56 -17.68
N SER A 163 9.82 17.50 -17.61
CA SER A 163 10.72 17.62 -18.78
C SER A 163 11.62 16.41 -19.02
N LEU A 164 11.42 15.29 -18.30
CA LEU A 164 12.23 14.10 -18.51
C LEU A 164 12.00 13.47 -19.89
N PRO A 165 13.07 13.03 -20.58
CA PRO A 165 12.94 12.26 -21.80
C PRO A 165 12.20 10.93 -21.51
N LEU A 166 11.45 10.44 -22.49
CA LEU A 166 10.58 9.25 -22.35
C LEU A 166 11.31 8.04 -21.75
N SER A 167 12.57 7.81 -22.12
CA SER A 167 13.39 6.72 -21.58
C SER A 167 13.60 6.80 -20.07
N GLN A 168 13.81 7.99 -19.53
CA GLN A 168 14.00 8.22 -18.10
C GLN A 168 12.67 8.14 -17.34
N THR A 169 11.59 8.65 -17.93
CA THR A 169 10.23 8.51 -17.39
C THR A 169 9.84 7.04 -17.23
N LEU A 170 10.07 6.21 -18.26
CA LEU A 170 9.79 4.78 -18.22
C LEU A 170 10.68 4.05 -17.21
N ALA A 171 11.96 4.42 -17.12
CA ALA A 171 12.87 3.87 -16.12
C ALA A 171 12.41 4.18 -14.69
N PHE A 172 11.97 5.41 -14.43
CA PHE A 172 11.45 5.81 -13.11
C PHE A 172 10.19 5.03 -12.72
N ILE A 173 9.20 4.96 -13.62
CA ILE A 173 7.98 4.18 -13.40
C ILE A 173 8.33 2.71 -13.16
N GLY A 174 9.26 2.16 -13.97
CA GLY A 174 9.73 0.79 -13.83
C GLY A 174 10.36 0.52 -12.47
N LEU A 175 11.23 1.40 -11.99
CA LEU A 175 11.87 1.25 -10.69
C LEU A 175 10.88 1.35 -9.53
N VAL A 176 9.93 2.32 -9.57
CA VAL A 176 8.84 2.41 -8.58
C VAL A 176 8.01 1.13 -8.57
N LEU A 177 7.67 0.61 -9.75
CA LEU A 177 6.87 -0.61 -9.88
C LEU A 177 7.59 -1.84 -9.33
N VAL A 178 8.89 -1.99 -9.63
CA VAL A 178 9.72 -3.06 -9.07
C VAL A 178 9.81 -2.93 -7.56
N GLY A 179 10.02 -1.72 -7.05
CA GLY A 179 10.07 -1.42 -5.62
C GLY A 179 8.80 -1.83 -4.87
N ASP A 180 7.65 -1.43 -5.40
CA ASP A 180 6.33 -1.74 -4.83
C ASP A 180 6.01 -3.24 -4.95
N ALA A 181 6.33 -3.87 -6.08
CA ALA A 181 6.09 -5.29 -6.30
C ALA A 181 6.97 -6.17 -5.40
N ALA A 182 8.24 -5.83 -5.22
CA ALA A 182 9.14 -6.50 -4.29
C ALA A 182 8.66 -6.32 -2.84
N GLY A 183 8.25 -5.10 -2.47
CA GLY A 183 7.66 -4.82 -1.16
C GLY A 183 6.42 -5.68 -0.90
N ALA A 184 5.55 -5.79 -1.90
CA ALA A 184 4.36 -6.64 -1.85
C ALA A 184 4.69 -8.12 -1.68
N ALA A 185 5.67 -8.62 -2.42
CA ALA A 185 6.11 -10.01 -2.32
C ALA A 185 6.60 -10.34 -0.91
N ILE A 186 7.42 -9.47 -0.30
CA ILE A 186 7.91 -9.68 1.07
C ILE A 186 6.77 -9.67 2.09
N ILE A 187 5.87 -8.68 2.04
CA ILE A 187 4.73 -8.63 2.96
C ILE A 187 3.82 -9.86 2.82
N LEU A 188 3.60 -10.34 1.60
CA LEU A 188 2.84 -11.57 1.37
C LEU A 188 3.53 -12.81 1.93
N LEU A 189 4.85 -12.93 1.77
CA LEU A 189 5.62 -14.02 2.36
C LEU A 189 5.52 -13.99 3.89
N LEU A 190 5.65 -12.82 4.50
CA LEU A 190 5.47 -12.65 5.95
C LEU A 190 4.06 -13.05 6.40
N LEU A 191 3.02 -12.67 5.65
CA LEU A 191 1.65 -13.08 5.93
C LEU A 191 1.47 -14.60 5.82
N ILE A 192 2.03 -15.25 4.80
CA ILE A 192 2.00 -16.70 4.65
C ILE A 192 2.63 -17.39 5.86
N VAL A 193 3.82 -16.95 6.27
CA VAL A 193 4.54 -17.49 7.43
C VAL A 193 3.70 -17.29 8.70
N TYR A 194 3.16 -16.10 8.91
CA TYR A 194 2.32 -15.78 10.07
C TYR A 194 1.07 -16.66 10.15
N PHE A 195 0.32 -16.80 9.06
CA PHE A 195 -0.88 -17.65 9.05
C PHE A 195 -0.53 -19.12 9.26
N ARG A 196 0.56 -19.60 8.64
CA ARG A 196 1.03 -20.97 8.82
C ARG A 196 1.38 -21.26 10.29
N GLN A 197 2.06 -20.34 10.97
CA GLN A 197 2.39 -20.49 12.39
C GLN A 197 1.12 -20.52 13.27
N ARG A 198 0.14 -19.65 13.00
CA ARG A 198 -1.13 -19.65 13.73
C ARG A 198 -1.92 -20.93 13.54
N ASP A 199 -1.94 -21.48 12.33
CA ASP A 199 -2.62 -22.74 12.04
C ASP A 199 -1.95 -23.92 12.76
N ILE A 200 -0.62 -23.94 12.83
CA ILE A 200 0.13 -24.93 13.61
C ILE A 200 -0.21 -24.80 15.11
N ALA A 201 -0.17 -23.59 15.66
CA ALA A 201 -0.46 -23.34 17.07
C ALA A 201 -1.90 -23.75 17.45
N ARG A 202 -2.88 -23.48 16.58
CA ARG A 202 -4.28 -23.90 16.78
C ARG A 202 -4.43 -25.42 16.81
N ARG A 203 -3.75 -26.13 15.91
CA ARG A 203 -3.76 -27.60 15.89
C ARG A 203 -3.10 -28.20 17.14
N GLN A 204 -2.07 -27.55 17.66
CA GLN A 204 -1.41 -27.97 18.90
C GLN A 204 -2.28 -27.73 20.14
N ALA A 205 -3.00 -26.61 20.21
CA ALA A 205 -3.94 -26.34 21.29
C ALA A 205 -5.09 -27.36 21.30
N ALA A 206 -5.71 -27.62 20.14
CA ALA A 206 -6.78 -28.60 20.03
C ALA A 206 -6.35 -30.02 20.47
N ARG A 207 -5.10 -30.43 20.16
CA ARG A 207 -4.55 -31.73 20.61
C ARG A 207 -4.25 -31.79 22.12
N ARG A 208 -4.05 -30.65 22.78
CA ARG A 208 -3.84 -30.61 24.24
C ARG A 208 -5.14 -30.74 25.02
N ASP A 209 -6.26 -30.31 24.45
CA ASP A 209 -7.58 -30.40 25.09
C ASP A 209 -8.18 -31.82 25.01
N GLU A 210 -7.59 -32.71 24.19
CA GLU A 210 -7.98 -34.11 24.02
C GLU A 210 -7.24 -35.09 24.98
N ILE A 211 -6.26 -34.61 25.76
CA ILE A 211 -5.44 -35.39 26.71
C ILE A 211 -5.79 -34.99 28.14
#